data_AF-A0A952EVD9-F1
#
_entry.id   AF-A0A952EVD9-F1
#
_cell.length_a   1.000
_cell.length_b   1.000
_cell.length_c   1.000
_cell.angle_alpha   90.00
_cell.angle_beta   90.00
_cell.angle_gamma   90.00
#
_symmetry.space_group_name_H-M   'P 1'
#
loop_
_entity.id
_entity.type
_entity.pdbx_description
1 polymer ?
#
loop_
_entity_poly.entity_id
_entity_poly.type
_entity_poly.pdbx_seq_one_letter_code
_entity_poly.pdbx_strand_id
1 'polypeptide(L)'
;VEAAGQIDVAAQNLTDDSAATASIAVAVAKVAAVWAALEASNVLFELGGTKSTSASTNLSRYWRDARTHTLHDPTRWKLQHIGRYTLSGTPPPRHGQI
;
A
#
# COMPACT_ATOMS: atom_id res chain seq x y z
N VAL A 1 11.69 8.88 -1.24
CA VAL A 1 11.58 9.97 -0.23
C VAL A 1 10.10 10.39 -0.05
N GLU A 2 9.22 9.41 0.23
CA GLU A 2 8.18 9.07 -0.76
C GLU A 2 6.70 9.22 -0.35
N ALA A 3 6.38 9.43 0.92
CA ALA A 3 5.00 9.70 1.36
C ALA A 3 4.99 10.49 2.67
N ALA A 4 5.83 10.09 3.63
CA ALA A 4 6.01 10.79 4.90
C ALA A 4 6.33 12.28 4.69
N GLY A 5 7.26 12.62 3.79
CA GLY A 5 7.57 14.02 3.50
C GLY A 5 6.39 14.81 2.93
N GLN A 6 5.50 14.19 2.15
CA GLN A 6 4.29 14.86 1.65
C GLN A 6 3.25 15.04 2.75
N ILE A 7 3.15 14.09 3.68
CA ILE A 7 2.35 14.24 4.89
C ILE A 7 2.87 15.40 5.74
N ASP A 8 4.19 15.51 5.93
CA ASP A 8 4.80 16.59 6.70
C ASP A 8 4.52 17.96 6.08
N VAL A 9 4.61 18.07 4.75
CA VAL A 9 4.25 19.30 4.01
C VAL A 9 2.77 19.65 4.20
N ALA A 10 1.87 18.68 4.04
CA ALA A 10 0.44 18.89 4.24
C ALA A 10 0.09 19.24 5.70
N ALA A 11 0.82 18.70 6.68
CA ALA A 11 0.65 19.00 8.09
C ALA A 11 1.09 20.43 8.45
N GLN A 12 2.15 20.94 7.79
CA GLN A 12 2.64 22.31 7.99
C GLN A 12 1.77 23.35 7.27
N ASN A 13 1.22 23.01 6.10
CA ASN A 13 0.39 23.91 5.31
C ASN A 13 -0.73 23.13 4.60
N LEU A 14 -1.85 22.97 5.31
CA LEU A 14 -2.99 22.21 4.81
C LEU A 14 -3.78 23.01 3.78
N THR A 15 -3.68 22.59 2.52
CA THR A 15 -4.47 23.09 1.40
C THR A 15 -5.07 21.91 0.65
N ASP A 16 -6.00 22.20 -0.25
CA ASP A 16 -6.58 21.18 -1.12
C ASP A 16 -5.52 20.45 -1.95
N ASP A 17 -4.52 21.18 -2.43
CA ASP A 17 -3.41 20.63 -3.22
C ASP A 17 -2.44 19.81 -2.36
N SER A 18 -2.02 20.33 -1.20
CA SER A 18 -1.09 19.60 -0.33
C SER A 18 -1.72 18.32 0.23
N ALA A 19 -3.02 18.36 0.57
CA ALA A 19 -3.77 17.17 0.95
C ALA A 19 -3.85 16.16 -0.19
N ALA A 20 -4.17 16.60 -1.42
CA ALA A 20 -4.23 15.72 -2.58
C ALA A 20 -2.88 15.05 -2.88
N THR A 21 -1.78 15.81 -2.86
CA THR A 21 -0.43 15.27 -3.07
C THR A 21 -0.05 14.24 -2.00
N ALA A 22 -0.30 14.55 -0.72
CA ALA A 22 -0.03 13.62 0.38
C ALA A 22 -0.87 12.34 0.26
N SER A 23 -2.15 12.47 -0.04
CA SER A 23 -3.07 11.35 -0.27
C SER A 23 -2.60 10.41 -1.37
N ILE A 24 -2.18 10.96 -2.52
CA ILE A 24 -1.66 10.16 -3.63
C ILE A 24 -0.35 9.48 -3.26
N ALA A 25 0.56 10.18 -2.57
CA ALA A 25 1.82 9.60 -2.12
C ALA A 25 1.60 8.41 -1.17
N VAL A 26 0.65 8.53 -0.23
CA VAL A 26 0.24 7.43 0.65
C VAL A 26 -0.40 6.28 -0.13
N ALA A 27 -1.24 6.57 -1.13
CA ALA A 27 -1.84 5.55 -1.97
C ALA A 27 -0.77 4.76 -2.74
N VAL A 28 0.24 5.43 -3.31
CA VAL A 28 1.39 4.79 -3.99
C VAL A 28 2.15 3.89 -3.02
N ALA A 29 2.53 4.42 -1.86
CA ALA A 29 3.25 3.66 -0.83
C ALA A 29 2.45 2.43 -0.38
N LYS A 30 1.13 2.55 -0.23
CA LYS A 30 0.25 1.44 0.14
C LYS A 30 0.18 0.36 -0.93
N VAL A 31 0.05 0.74 -2.21
CA VAL A 31 0.04 -0.22 -3.32
C VAL A 31 1.35 -1.00 -3.35
N ALA A 32 2.49 -0.32 -3.22
CA ALA A 32 3.80 -0.96 -3.17
C ALA A 32 3.92 -1.92 -1.97
N ALA A 33 3.46 -1.51 -0.78
CA ALA A 33 3.47 -2.34 0.42
C ALA A 33 2.58 -3.59 0.28
N VAL A 34 1.41 -3.48 -0.35
CA VAL A 34 0.52 -4.63 -0.62
C VAL A 34 1.23 -5.66 -1.49
N TRP A 35 1.84 -5.22 -2.60
CA TRP A 35 2.57 -6.12 -3.51
C TRP A 35 3.75 -6.76 -2.81
N ALA A 36 4.60 -5.96 -2.16
CA ALA A 36 5.78 -6.46 -1.46
C ALA A 36 5.42 -7.48 -0.35
N ALA A 37 4.40 -7.20 0.46
CA ALA A 37 3.99 -8.10 1.54
C ALA A 37 3.46 -9.44 1.01
N LEU A 38 2.60 -9.41 -0.02
CA LEU A 38 2.07 -10.62 -0.62
C LEU A 38 3.17 -11.42 -1.34
N GLU A 39 4.01 -10.76 -2.13
CA GLU A 39 5.12 -11.40 -2.84
C GLU A 39 6.13 -12.02 -1.87
N ALA A 40 6.66 -11.25 -0.92
CA ALA A 40 7.65 -11.73 0.04
C ALA A 40 7.13 -12.93 0.85
N SER A 41 5.84 -12.91 1.24
CA SER A 41 5.23 -14.01 1.98
C SER A 41 5.10 -15.31 1.17
N ASN A 42 5.05 -15.23 -0.16
CA ASN A 42 5.06 -16.40 -1.05
C ASN A 42 6.49 -16.86 -1.35
N VAL A 43 7.38 -15.94 -1.76
CA VAL A 43 8.79 -16.21 -2.08
C VAL A 43 9.52 -16.87 -0.91
N LEU A 44 9.13 -16.56 0.33
CA LEU A 44 9.62 -17.22 1.53
C LEU A 44 9.54 -18.77 1.46
N PHE A 45 8.49 -19.33 0.87
CA PHE A 45 8.32 -20.77 0.72
C PHE A 45 9.15 -21.34 -0.43
N GLU A 46 9.25 -20.61 -1.54
CA GLU A 46 10.09 -20.99 -2.69
C GLU A 46 11.56 -21.08 -2.28
N LEU A 47 12.05 -20.10 -1.52
CA LEU A 47 13.42 -20.07 -1.00
C LEU A 47 13.66 -21.11 0.10
N GLY A 48 12.71 -21.25 1.02
CA GLY A 48 12.86 -22.12 2.19
C GLY A 48 12.62 -23.61 1.91
N GLY A 49 12.06 -23.96 0.74
CA GLY A 49 11.74 -25.33 0.34
C GLY A 49 10.77 -26.02 1.31
N THR A 50 10.70 -27.35 1.26
CA THR A 50 9.71 -28.13 2.03
C THR A 50 9.74 -27.87 3.54
N LYS A 51 10.92 -27.58 4.11
CA LYS A 51 11.07 -27.29 5.56
C LYS A 51 10.33 -26.02 6.00
N SER A 52 10.13 -25.05 5.10
CA SER A 52 9.39 -23.82 5.40
C SER A 52 7.90 -24.06 5.68
N THR A 53 7.37 -25.23 5.29
CA THR A 53 5.96 -25.62 5.52
C THR A 53 5.69 -26.14 6.93
N SER A 54 6.71 -26.24 7.79
CA SER A 54 6.55 -26.72 9.17
C SER A 54 5.54 -25.87 9.96
N ALA A 55 4.61 -26.54 10.64
CA ALA A 55 3.68 -25.88 11.55
C ALA A 55 4.40 -25.16 12.70
N SER A 56 5.57 -25.67 13.12
CA SER A 56 6.33 -25.11 14.24
C SER A 56 6.84 -23.68 14.00
N THR A 57 7.20 -23.35 12.76
CA THR A 57 7.67 -22.01 12.37
C THR A 57 6.52 -21.09 11.98
N ASN A 58 5.35 -21.67 11.63
CA ASN A 58 4.11 -20.97 11.29
C ASN A 58 4.30 -19.84 10.26
N LEU A 59 5.17 -20.04 9.26
CA LEU A 59 5.52 -19.01 8.28
C LEU A 59 4.31 -18.60 7.41
N SER A 60 3.33 -19.48 7.25
CA SER A 60 2.10 -19.19 6.49
C SER A 60 1.26 -18.07 7.12
N ARG A 61 1.51 -17.71 8.39
CA ARG A 61 0.85 -16.57 9.05
C ARG A 61 1.08 -15.27 8.30
N TYR A 62 2.28 -15.05 7.77
CA TYR A 62 2.62 -13.79 7.10
C TYR A 62 1.76 -13.57 5.86
N TRP A 63 1.55 -14.61 5.06
CA TRP A 63 0.64 -14.55 3.92
C TRP A 63 -0.82 -14.35 4.36
N ARG A 64 -1.29 -15.09 5.39
CA ARG A 64 -2.67 -14.98 5.88
C ARG A 64 -2.98 -13.59 6.43
N ASP A 65 -2.06 -13.03 7.21
CA ASP A 65 -2.21 -11.71 7.82
C ASP A 65 -2.15 -10.62 6.75
N ALA A 66 -1.18 -10.68 5.83
CA ALA A 66 -1.10 -9.77 4.70
C ALA A 66 -2.34 -9.86 3.81
N ARG A 67 -2.81 -11.07 3.48
CA ARG A 67 -3.99 -11.27 2.64
C ARG A 67 -5.24 -10.73 3.31
N THR A 68 -5.42 -10.98 4.60
CA THR A 68 -6.56 -10.44 5.36
C THR A 68 -6.52 -8.92 5.40
N HIS A 69 -5.39 -8.34 5.78
CA HIS A 69 -5.28 -6.90 6.00
C HIS A 69 -5.39 -6.10 4.68
N THR A 70 -4.77 -6.58 3.61
CA THR A 70 -4.79 -5.89 2.31
C THR A 70 -6.16 -5.90 1.62
N LEU A 71 -7.13 -6.68 2.11
CA LEU A 71 -8.51 -6.68 1.61
C LEU A 71 -9.38 -5.58 2.21
N HIS A 72 -8.93 -4.89 3.28
CA HIS A 72 -9.69 -3.80 3.92
C HIS A 72 -10.12 -2.73 2.91
N ASP A 73 -9.26 -2.43 1.94
CA ASP A 73 -9.57 -1.48 0.89
C ASP A 73 -8.96 -1.92 -0.45
N PRO A 74 -9.77 -1.89 -1.53
CA PRO A 74 -9.40 -2.47 -2.81
C PRO A 74 -8.29 -1.69 -3.55
N THR A 75 -7.11 -2.29 -3.68
CA THR A 75 -5.93 -1.74 -4.39
C THR A 75 -6.24 -1.21 -5.79
N ARG A 76 -7.17 -1.85 -6.52
CA ARG A 76 -7.58 -1.42 -7.88
C ARG A 76 -8.10 0.03 -7.92
N TRP A 77 -8.82 0.46 -6.89
CA TRP A 77 -9.34 1.82 -6.83
C TRP A 77 -8.21 2.82 -6.53
N LYS A 78 -7.23 2.44 -5.69
CA LYS A 78 -6.04 3.27 -5.46
C LYS A 78 -5.27 3.52 -6.75
N LEU A 79 -5.03 2.46 -7.53
CA LEU A 79 -4.37 2.56 -8.83
C LEU A 79 -5.11 3.50 -9.79
N GLN A 80 -6.45 3.46 -9.81
CA GLN A 80 -7.24 4.39 -10.61
C GLN A 80 -7.06 5.85 -10.15
N HIS A 81 -7.10 6.13 -8.85
CA HIS A 81 -6.92 7.49 -8.33
C HIS A 81 -5.50 8.02 -8.60
N ILE A 82 -4.49 7.18 -8.38
CA ILE A 82 -3.09 7.48 -8.73
C ILE A 82 -3.01 7.81 -10.22
N GLY A 83 -3.56 6.96 -11.09
CA GLY A 83 -3.53 7.18 -12.54
C GLY A 83 -4.21 8.48 -12.96
N ARG A 84 -5.41 8.78 -12.45
CA ARG A 84 -6.13 10.02 -12.75
C ARG A 84 -5.39 11.27 -12.27
N TYR A 85 -4.78 11.21 -11.09
CA TYR A 85 -3.98 12.33 -10.59
C TYR A 85 -2.73 12.54 -11.45
N THR A 86 -1.97 11.48 -11.74
CA THR A 86 -0.73 11.56 -12.50
C THR A 86 -0.95 11.96 -13.97
N LEU A 87 -2.03 11.49 -14.61
CA LEU A 87 -2.29 11.74 -16.04
C LEU A 87 -3.04 13.05 -16.32
N SER A 88 -4.00 13.41 -15.47
CA SER A 88 -4.92 14.53 -15.73
C SER A 88 -5.04 15.53 -14.59
N GLY A 89 -4.21 15.42 -13.54
CA GLY A 89 -4.25 16.30 -12.38
C GLY A 89 -5.54 16.22 -11.58
N THR A 90 -6.36 15.17 -11.77
CA THR A 90 -7.65 15.06 -11.08
C THR A 90 -7.42 14.67 -9.61
N PRO A 91 -7.83 15.49 -8.63
CA PRO A 91 -7.57 15.22 -7.22
C PRO A 91 -8.33 13.97 -6.75
N PRO A 92 -7.77 13.21 -5.79
CA PRO A 92 -8.45 12.07 -5.20
C PRO A 92 -9.62 12.52 -4.30
N PRO A 93 -10.66 11.69 -4.11
CA PRO A 93 -11.71 11.91 -3.12
C PRO A 93 -11.17 12.20 -1.70
N ARG A 94 -11.86 13.07 -0.94
CA ARG A 94 -11.46 13.45 0.43
C ARG A 94 -12.02 12.51 1.50
N HIS A 95 -11.66 11.24 1.46
CA HIS A 95 -12.07 10.25 2.47
C HIS A 95 -11.02 9.15 2.64
N GLY A 96 -11.00 8.41 3.76
CA GLY A 96 -9.92 7.46 4.06
C GLY A 96 -9.76 6.25 3.11
N GLN A 97 -10.64 6.07 2.11
CA GLN A 97 -10.58 4.95 1.14
C GLN A 97 -9.92 5.30 -0.22
N ILE A 98 -9.22 6.42 -0.32
CA ILE A 98 -8.31 6.74 -1.44
C ILE A 98 -6.93 6.14 -1.22
#